data_AF-A0A0R2LNU6-F1
#
_entry.id   AF-A0A0R2LNU6-F1
#
_cell.length_a   1.000
_cell.length_b   1.000
_cell.length_c   1.000
_cell.angle_alpha   90.00
_cell.angle_beta   90.00
_cell.angle_gamma   90.00
#
_symmetry.space_group_name_H-M   'P 1'
#
loop_
_entity.id
_entity.type
_entity.pdbx_description
1 polymer ?
#
loop_
_entity_poly.entity_id
_entity_poly.type
_entity_poly.pdbx_seq_one_letter_code
_entity_poly.pdbx_strand_id
1 'polypeptide(L)'
;MDYSKQKLLLSILIEFKISFNKQINESIINQEIDGFIKQSVDELADKQFRGSLFDKEVDKIITKVNQARTEDELVFNDYTGRLWEAILKITERTTSFETAYSLIDILGSKNASLKL
;
A
#
# COMPACT_ATOMS: atom_id res chain seq x y z
N MET A 1 1.12 13.11 -8.72
CA MET A 1 1.90 12.10 -9.47
C MET A 1 1.40 12.05 -10.92
N ASP A 2 2.17 11.49 -11.85
CA ASP A 2 1.64 11.18 -13.19
C ASP A 2 0.68 9.98 -13.16
N TYR A 3 -0.11 9.81 -14.22
CA TYR A 3 -1.15 8.76 -14.27
C TYR A 3 -0.59 7.34 -14.18
N SER A 4 0.59 7.07 -14.75
CA SER A 4 1.22 5.75 -14.68
C SER A 4 1.63 5.39 -13.25
N LYS A 5 2.21 6.34 -12.52
CA LYS A 5 2.52 6.18 -11.09
C LYS A 5 1.26 5.99 -10.25
N GLN A 6 0.20 6.75 -10.52
CA GLN A 6 -1.08 6.59 -9.82
C GLN A 6 -1.68 5.19 -10.02
N LYS A 7 -1.65 4.67 -11.26
CA LYS A 7 -2.12 3.32 -11.57
C LYS A 7 -1.30 2.24 -10.86
N LEU A 8 0.02 2.39 -10.86
CA LEU A 8 0.92 1.47 -10.16
C LEU A 8 0.65 1.49 -8.65
N LEU A 9 0.55 2.69 -8.07
CA LEU A 9 0.28 2.87 -6.65
C LEU A 9 -1.06 2.28 -6.22
N LEU A 10 -2.12 2.50 -7.01
CA LEU A 10 -3.42 1.88 -6.76
C LEU A 10 -3.33 0.35 -6.77
N SER A 11 -2.55 -0.22 -7.70
CA SER A 11 -2.36 -1.68 -7.78
C SER A 11 -1.67 -2.23 -6.51
N ILE A 12 -0.67 -1.52 -6.00
CA ILE A 12 0.04 -1.91 -4.77
C ILE A 12 -0.83 -1.69 -3.54
N LEU A 13 -1.63 -0.62 -3.48
CA LEU A 13 -2.61 -0.39 -2.41
C LEU A 13 -3.67 -1.49 -2.34
N ILE A 14 -4.13 -2.00 -3.50
CA ILE A 14 -5.06 -3.14 -3.55
C ILE A 14 -4.40 -4.42 -3.00
N GLU A 15 -3.15 -4.70 -3.40
CA GLU A 15 -2.42 -5.86 -2.88
C GLU A 15 -2.12 -5.72 -1.38
N PHE A 16 -1.76 -4.52 -0.92
CA PHE A 16 -1.56 -4.19 0.49
C PHE A 16 -2.84 -4.42 1.29
N LYS A 17 -3.99 -3.92 0.83
CA LYS A 17 -5.31 -4.20 1.42
C LYS A 17 -5.54 -5.70 1.59
N ILE A 18 -5.31 -6.48 0.53
CA ILE A 18 -5.53 -7.94 0.55
C ILE A 18 -4.58 -8.62 1.54
N SER A 19 -3.30 -8.23 1.55
CA SER A 19 -2.29 -8.82 2.43
C SER A 19 -2.53 -8.46 3.90
N PHE A 20 -2.80 -7.18 4.16
CA PHE A 20 -3.10 -6.66 5.50
C PHE A 20 -4.36 -7.31 6.07
N ASN A 21 -5.41 -7.51 5.27
CA ASN A 21 -6.62 -8.19 5.71
C ASN A 21 -6.41 -9.68 6.04
N LYS A 22 -5.50 -10.35 5.32
CA LYS A 22 -5.23 -11.78 5.50
C LYS A 22 -4.29 -12.10 6.66
N GLN A 23 -3.58 -11.11 7.20
CA GLN A 23 -2.68 -11.36 8.32
C GLN A 23 -3.51 -11.65 9.58
N ILE A 24 -3.11 -12.68 10.33
CA ILE A 24 -3.77 -13.06 11.58
C ILE A 24 -3.33 -12.05 12.65
N ASN A 25 -4.19 -11.10 13.01
CA ASN A 25 -3.98 -10.19 14.13
C ASN A 25 -5.34 -9.77 14.72
N GLU A 26 -5.55 -10.10 16.00
CA GLU A 26 -6.81 -9.85 16.72
C GLU A 26 -6.84 -8.48 17.43
N SER A 27 -5.76 -7.69 17.33
CA SER A 27 -5.72 -6.38 17.96
C SER A 27 -6.81 -5.45 17.40
N ILE A 28 -7.45 -4.70 18.28
CA ILE A 28 -8.51 -3.74 17.95
C ILE A 28 -8.00 -2.72 16.94
N ILE A 29 -6.75 -2.26 17.08
CA ILE A 29 -6.14 -1.32 16.14
C ILE A 29 -6.00 -1.91 14.73
N ASN A 30 -5.63 -3.19 14.62
CA ASN A 30 -5.50 -3.86 13.33
C ASN A 30 -6.86 -3.97 12.64
N GLN A 31 -7.93 -4.22 13.40
CA GLN A 31 -9.29 -4.26 12.86
C GLN A 31 -9.80 -2.88 12.42
N GLU A 32 -9.55 -1.83 13.21
CA GLU A 32 -9.88 -0.45 12.84
C GLU A 32 -9.18 -0.06 11.53
N ILE A 33 -7.88 -0.31 11.46
CA ILE A 33 -7.06 0.03 10.31
C ILE A 33 -7.42 -0.82 9.09
N ASP A 34 -7.80 -2.09 9.27
CA ASP A 34 -8.29 -2.95 8.18
C ASP A 34 -9.57 -2.38 7.57
N GLY A 35 -10.52 -1.96 8.41
CA GLY A 35 -11.75 -1.31 7.97
C GLY A 35 -11.48 -0.01 7.20
N PHE A 36 -10.61 0.84 7.74
CA PHE A 36 -10.20 2.09 7.10
C PHE A 36 -9.51 1.87 5.75
N ILE A 37 -8.55 0.94 5.67
CA ILE A 37 -7.82 0.62 4.43
C ILE A 37 -8.80 0.08 3.39
N LYS A 38 -9.68 -0.86 3.76
CA LYS A 38 -10.69 -1.41 2.85
C LYS A 38 -11.55 -0.32 2.23
N GLN A 39 -12.16 0.52 3.07
CA GLN A 39 -13.01 1.60 2.61
C GLN A 39 -12.26 2.57 1.70
N SER A 40 -11.07 3.02 2.11
CA SER A 40 -10.34 4.06 1.38
C SER A 40 -9.80 3.55 0.04
N VAL A 41 -9.31 2.31 -0.02
CA VAL A 41 -8.79 1.71 -1.25
C VAL A 41 -9.92 1.37 -2.22
N ASP A 42 -11.06 0.87 -1.72
CA ASP A 42 -12.22 0.59 -2.56
C ASP A 42 -12.80 1.89 -3.12
N GLU A 43 -12.88 2.95 -2.30
CA GLU A 43 -13.30 4.28 -2.78
C GLU A 43 -12.38 4.84 -3.86
N LEU A 44 -11.05 4.70 -3.70
CA LEU A 44 -10.06 5.07 -4.71
C LEU A 44 -10.27 4.32 -6.03
N ALA A 45 -10.54 3.02 -5.96
CA ALA A 45 -10.76 2.17 -7.12
C ALA A 45 -12.08 2.49 -7.84
N ASP A 46 -13.16 2.63 -7.08
CA ASP A 46 -14.52 2.82 -7.60
C ASP A 46 -14.73 4.22 -8.16
N LYS A 47 -14.27 5.26 -7.44
CA LYS A 47 -14.42 6.65 -7.89
C LYS A 47 -13.41 7.04 -8.95
N GLN A 48 -12.44 6.16 -9.26
CA GLN A 48 -11.39 6.38 -10.25
C GLN A 48 -10.72 7.74 -10.10
N PHE A 49 -10.36 8.12 -8.86
CA PHE A 49 -9.72 9.40 -8.60
C PHE A 49 -8.45 9.56 -9.44
N ARG A 50 -8.17 10.79 -9.88
CA ARG A 50 -6.99 11.12 -10.70
C ARG A 50 -6.34 12.42 -10.26
N GLY A 51 -5.08 12.58 -10.65
CA GLY A 51 -4.33 13.82 -10.42
C GLY A 51 -4.25 14.14 -8.93
N SER A 52 -4.41 15.43 -8.59
CA SER A 52 -4.25 15.90 -7.21
C SER A 52 -5.27 15.33 -6.22
N LEU A 53 -6.45 14.91 -6.68
CA LEU A 53 -7.45 14.29 -5.80
C LEU A 53 -7.00 12.89 -5.36
N PHE A 54 -6.50 12.09 -6.30
CA PHE A 54 -5.90 10.79 -5.99
C PHE A 54 -4.74 10.95 -5.01
N ASP A 55 -3.83 11.89 -5.28
CA ASP A 55 -2.66 12.13 -4.44
C ASP A 55 -3.07 12.48 -3.00
N LYS A 56 -4.12 13.30 -2.82
CA LYS A 56 -4.64 13.69 -1.50
C LYS A 56 -5.24 12.52 -0.72
N GLU A 57 -6.02 11.66 -1.38
CA GLU A 57 -6.62 10.50 -0.69
C GLU A 57 -5.57 9.47 -0.29
N VAL A 58 -4.54 9.28 -1.13
CA VAL A 58 -3.39 8.46 -0.76
C VAL A 58 -2.65 9.04 0.44
N ASP A 59 -2.41 10.34 0.49
CA ASP A 59 -1.73 10.99 1.63
C ASP A 59 -2.49 10.77 2.95
N LYS A 60 -3.82 10.77 2.91
CA LYS A 60 -4.64 10.44 4.09
C LYS A 60 -4.42 8.99 4.54
N ILE A 61 -4.39 8.04 3.61
CA ILE A 61 -4.12 6.63 3.91
C ILE A 61 -2.74 6.50 4.56
N ILE A 62 -1.72 7.11 3.96
CA ILE A 62 -0.34 7.09 4.48
C ILE A 62 -0.27 7.66 5.89
N THR A 63 -0.89 8.81 6.11
CA THR A 63 -0.87 9.49 7.41
C THR A 63 -1.50 8.61 8.49
N LYS A 64 -2.72 8.09 8.27
CA LYS A 64 -3.44 7.29 9.27
C LYS A 64 -2.73 5.97 9.56
N VAL A 65 -2.21 5.28 8.54
CA VAL A 65 -1.49 4.01 8.74
C VAL A 65 -0.15 4.25 9.44
N ASN A 66 0.63 5.27 9.07
CA ASN A 66 1.89 5.57 9.74
C ASN A 66 1.70 6.01 11.19
N GLN A 67 0.63 6.76 11.47
CA GLN A 67 0.24 7.10 12.83
C GLN A 67 -0.02 5.83 13.64
N ALA A 68 -0.88 4.93 13.14
CA ALA A 68 -1.19 3.68 13.82
C ALA A 68 0.04 2.77 14.02
N ARG A 69 1.01 2.80 13.09
CA ARG A 69 2.28 2.08 13.26
C ARG A 69 3.18 2.65 14.34
N THR A 70 3.16 3.97 14.53
CA THR A 70 4.07 4.66 15.45
C THR A 70 3.48 4.77 16.85
N GLU A 71 2.17 5.00 16.95
CA GLU A 71 1.48 5.36 18.19
C GLU A 71 0.67 4.18 18.75
N ASP A 72 0.11 3.34 17.89
CA ASP A 72 -0.92 2.35 18.26
C ASP A 72 -0.48 0.89 18.04
N GLU A 73 0.84 0.65 17.94
CA GLU A 73 1.44 -0.70 17.81
C GLU A 73 0.93 -1.52 16.61
N LEU A 74 0.55 -0.88 15.50
CA LEU A 74 0.14 -1.59 14.29
C LEU A 74 1.29 -2.45 13.72
N VAL A 75 1.08 -3.76 13.69
CA VAL A 75 2.05 -4.74 13.19
C VAL A 75 1.72 -5.16 11.76
N PHE A 76 2.77 -5.26 10.94
CA PHE A 76 2.74 -5.89 9.62
C PHE A 76 3.51 -7.19 9.63
N ASN A 77 3.01 -8.20 8.91
CA ASN A 77 3.87 -9.28 8.46
C ASN A 77 4.89 -8.78 7.40
N ASP A 78 5.93 -9.58 7.13
CA ASP A 78 7.03 -9.22 6.22
C ASP A 78 6.52 -8.71 4.86
N TYR A 79 5.65 -9.47 4.20
CA TYR A 79 5.15 -9.11 2.87
C TYR A 79 4.32 -7.82 2.87
N THR A 80 3.45 -7.64 3.88
CA THR A 80 2.65 -6.43 4.07
C THR A 80 3.54 -5.21 4.33
N GLY A 81 4.63 -5.40 5.08
CA GLY A 81 5.66 -4.40 5.31
C GLY A 81 6.36 -3.98 4.03
N ARG A 82 6.77 -4.93 3.19
CA ARG A 82 7.42 -4.65 1.89
C ARG A 82 6.49 -3.87 0.95
N LEU A 83 5.20 -4.23 0.90
CA LEU A 83 4.20 -3.48 0.14
C LEU A 83 4.06 -2.05 0.65
N TRP A 84 4.06 -1.85 1.97
CA TRP A 84 3.99 -0.52 2.57
C TRP A 84 5.22 0.34 2.23
N GLU A 85 6.42 -0.23 2.30
CA GLU A 85 7.64 0.47 1.88
C GLU A 85 7.60 0.87 0.41
N ALA A 86 7.07 0.01 -0.47
CA ALA A 86 6.87 0.34 -1.87
C ALA A 86 5.89 1.52 -2.06
N ILE A 87 4.79 1.54 -1.29
CA ILE A 87 3.83 2.64 -1.30
C ILE A 87 4.53 3.96 -0.96
N LEU A 88 5.30 3.98 0.14
CA LEU A 88 6.05 5.17 0.57
C LEU A 88 7.07 5.62 -0.49
N LYS A 89 7.83 4.68 -1.07
CA LYS A 89 8.83 4.99 -2.11
C LYS A 89 8.21 5.54 -3.40
N ILE A 90 6.99 5.11 -3.77
CA ILE A 90 6.30 5.63 -4.97
C ILE A 90 5.77 7.04 -4.74
N THR A 91 5.29 7.34 -3.52
CA THR A 91 4.75 8.66 -3.18
C THR A 91 5.84 9.70 -2.98
N GLU A 92 7.05 9.27 -2.63
CA GLU A 92 8.23 10.13 -2.69
C GLU A 92 8.45 10.67 -4.12
N ARG A 93 8.71 11.99 -4.21
CA ARG A 93 8.79 12.72 -5.50
C ARG A 93 9.94 12.27 -6.40
N THR A 94 10.86 11.44 -5.91
CA THR A 94 12.04 10.95 -6.64
C THR A 94 11.86 9.50 -7.04
N THR A 95 11.47 9.24 -8.29
CA THR A 95 11.67 7.92 -8.91
C THR A 95 13.16 7.72 -9.18
N SER A 96 13.91 7.22 -8.20
CA SER A 96 15.28 6.72 -8.43
C SER A 96 15.23 5.34 -9.08
N PHE A 97 16.33 4.94 -9.74
CA PHE A 97 16.48 3.58 -10.29
C PHE A 97 16.33 2.50 -9.22
N GLU A 98 16.80 2.75 -8.00
CA GLU A 98 16.69 1.83 -6.86
C GLU A 98 15.23 1.58 -6.45
N THR A 99 14.38 2.62 -6.53
CA THR A 99 12.93 2.49 -6.33
C THR A 99 12.32 1.56 -7.39
N ALA A 100 12.73 1.69 -8.67
CA ALA A 100 12.22 0.83 -9.73
C ALA A 100 12.58 -0.66 -9.52
N TYR A 101 13.81 -0.98 -9.09
CA TYR A 101 14.21 -2.36 -8.79
C TYR A 101 13.51 -2.95 -7.57
N SER A 102 13.33 -2.15 -6.50
CA SER A 102 12.57 -2.58 -5.32
C SER A 102 11.13 -2.95 -5.69
N LEU A 103 10.52 -2.18 -6.60
CA LEU A 103 9.17 -2.44 -7.10
C LEU A 103 9.10 -3.68 -7.99
N ILE A 104 10.10 -3.91 -8.84
CA ILE A 104 10.19 -5.13 -9.66
C ILE A 104 10.35 -6.37 -8.79
N ASP A 105 11.14 -6.32 -7.72
CA ASP A 105 11.32 -7.47 -6.82
C ASP A 105 10.02 -7.80 -6.06
N ILE A 106 9.34 -6.78 -5.53
CA ILE A 106 8.05 -6.94 -4.84
C ILE A 106 6.99 -7.51 -5.78
N LEU A 107 6.86 -6.96 -6.99
CA LEU A 107 5.87 -7.41 -7.98
C LEU A 107 6.25 -8.72 -8.69
N GLY A 108 7.55 -8.98 -8.83
CA GLY A 108 8.12 -10.14 -9.52
C GLY A 108 8.14 -11.40 -8.65
N SER A 109 8.16 -11.27 -7.33
CA SER A 109 8.11 -12.40 -6.39
C SER A 109 6.84 -13.27 -6.51
N LYS A 110 5.76 -12.74 -7.10
CA LYS A 110 4.54 -13.52 -7.43
C LYS A 110 4.75 -14.55 -8.55
N ASN A 111 5.81 -14.42 -9.37
CA ASN A 111 6.13 -15.33 -10.47
C ASN A 111 7.21 -16.37 -10.12
N ALA A 112 7.86 -16.29 -8.95
CA ALA A 112 8.93 -17.22 -8.58
C ALA A 112 8.42 -18.55 -8.01
N SER A 113 7.15 -18.65 -7.58
CA SER A 113 6.57 -19.88 -7.02
C SER A 113 5.94 -20.84 -8.04
N LEU A 114 6.29 -20.73 -9.33
CA LEU A 114 5.88 -21.69 -10.37
C LEU A 114 7.08 -22.28 -11.11
N LYS A 115 8.10 -22.75 -10.37
CA LYS A 115 9.06 -23.75 -10.86
C LYS A 115 9.58 -24.60 -9.72
N LEU A 116 8.83 -25.65 -9.38
CA LEU A 116 9.36 -26.95 -8.95
C LEU A 116 8.52 -28.03 -9.62
#